data_AF-A0A197JSD0-F1
#
_entry.id   AF-A0A197JSD0-F1
#
_cell.length_a   1.000
_cell.length_b   1.000
_cell.length_c   1.000
_cell.angle_alpha   90.00
_cell.angle_beta   90.00
_cell.angle_gamma   90.00
#
_symmetry.space_group_name_H-M   'P 1'
#
loop_
_entity.id
_entity.type
_entity.pdbx_description
1 polymer ?
#
loop_
_entity_poly.entity_id
_entity_poly.type
_entity_poly.pdbx_seq_one_letter_code
_entity_poly.pdbx_strand_id
1 'polypeptide(L)'
;SPWPNYGEKPKTNTPEVKAWVKSIDWSKVPKLPIRHTDSPGDPPECPQKEVPEGDCWWTCSGCYAPDDVVDCPGKNDWGLTFDDGPEPGVTENYFSLLKEKNVTATFFVTGMKSTKAPWLLQETIDQGHHLASHTWSHSGLTTLTNEEIVAELKWTEKYIFDHTGYKIKYFRPPYGDIDNRVRAIARQLGFKTVIWSNEWDTQDWQLSENTITSKQIVGIFNSGLKSLPDRKKGVITLQHD
;
A
#
# COMPACT_ATOMS: atom_id res chain seq x y z
N SER A 1 18.67 10.26 14.04
CA SER A 1 18.15 10.33 12.66
C SER A 1 17.08 11.40 12.62
N PRO A 2 16.93 12.21 11.55
CA PRO A 2 15.79 13.13 11.39
C PRO A 2 14.48 12.41 11.04
N TRP A 3 14.57 11.12 10.71
CA TRP A 3 13.45 10.26 10.32
C TRP A 3 12.77 9.64 11.54
N PRO A 4 11.45 9.34 11.47
CA PRO A 4 10.80 8.55 12.51
C PRO A 4 11.51 7.20 12.74
N ASN A 5 11.40 6.65 13.94
CA ASN A 5 12.11 5.42 14.30
C ASN A 5 11.47 4.20 13.63
N TYR A 6 12.27 3.14 13.47
CA TYR A 6 11.77 1.84 13.02
C TYR A 6 10.81 1.25 14.06
N GLY A 7 9.65 0.73 13.60
CA GLY A 7 8.65 0.13 14.48
C GLY A 7 7.79 1.13 15.26
N GLU A 8 7.94 2.44 15.00
CA GLU A 8 7.11 3.48 15.63
C GLU A 8 6.30 4.24 14.57
N LYS A 9 5.05 4.59 14.93
CA LYS A 9 4.27 5.55 14.15
C LYS A 9 4.96 6.91 14.13
N PRO A 10 4.93 7.64 13.00
CA PRO A 10 5.50 8.98 12.96
C PRO A 10 4.81 9.93 13.95
N LYS A 11 5.62 10.74 14.65
CA LYS A 11 5.11 11.76 15.57
C LYS A 11 4.35 12.84 14.80
N THR A 12 3.19 13.23 15.30
CA THR A 12 2.34 14.25 14.66
C THR A 12 2.69 15.68 15.04
N ASN A 13 3.52 15.87 16.06
CA ASN A 13 3.82 17.19 16.63
C ASN A 13 5.06 17.87 16.04
N THR A 14 5.72 17.28 15.04
CA THR A 14 6.89 17.86 14.36
C THR A 14 6.51 19.07 13.50
N PRO A 15 7.44 20.00 13.21
CA PRO A 15 7.20 21.12 12.32
C PRO A 15 6.73 20.69 10.92
N GLU A 16 7.29 19.61 10.37
CA GLU A 16 6.95 19.05 9.06
C GLU A 16 5.50 18.57 9.03
N VAL A 17 5.11 17.73 10.00
CA VAL A 17 3.74 17.19 10.03
C VAL A 17 2.73 18.31 10.26
N LYS A 18 3.02 19.27 11.15
CA LYS A 18 2.18 20.45 11.34
C LYS A 18 2.01 21.26 10.05
N ALA A 19 3.03 21.35 9.21
CA ALA A 19 2.92 22.04 7.92
C ALA A 19 2.07 21.24 6.92
N TRP A 20 2.25 19.93 6.83
CA TRP A 20 1.43 19.07 5.96
C TRP A 20 -0.04 19.05 6.39
N VAL A 21 -0.33 18.92 7.68
CA VAL A 21 -1.68 18.98 8.26
C VAL A 21 -2.37 20.31 7.93
N LYS A 22 -1.64 21.43 7.94
CA LYS A 22 -2.17 22.74 7.55
C LYS A 22 -2.51 22.87 6.07
N SER A 23 -1.96 22.01 5.20
CA SER A 23 -2.27 22.01 3.77
C SER A 23 -3.59 21.31 3.41
N ILE A 24 -4.19 20.59 4.37
CA ILE A 24 -5.44 19.86 4.15
C ILE A 24 -6.64 20.78 4.37
N ASP A 25 -7.58 20.76 3.43
CA ASP A 25 -8.92 21.30 3.60
C ASP A 25 -9.80 20.28 4.34
N TRP A 26 -9.82 20.40 5.67
CA TRP A 26 -10.58 19.51 6.56
C TRP A 26 -12.09 19.59 6.34
N SER A 27 -12.61 20.63 5.68
CA SER A 27 -14.04 20.71 5.34
C SER A 27 -14.47 19.68 4.30
N LYS A 28 -13.51 19.16 3.52
CA LYS A 28 -13.73 18.14 2.48
C LYS A 28 -13.43 16.72 2.93
N VAL A 29 -13.01 16.53 4.18
CA VAL A 29 -12.72 15.20 4.75
C VAL A 29 -13.97 14.69 5.49
N PRO A 30 -14.55 13.54 5.09
CA PRO A 30 -15.66 12.94 5.81
C PRO A 30 -15.33 12.72 7.30
N LYS A 31 -16.27 13.04 8.18
CA LYS A 31 -16.12 12.88 9.63
C LYS A 31 -16.46 11.45 10.06
N LEU A 32 -15.71 10.49 9.54
CA LEU A 32 -15.83 9.08 9.94
C LEU A 32 -15.13 8.86 11.29
N PRO A 33 -15.66 7.98 12.16
CA PRO A 33 -15.03 7.68 13.42
C PRO A 33 -13.68 6.99 13.22
N ILE A 34 -12.72 7.29 14.09
CA ILE A 34 -11.50 6.49 14.22
C ILE A 34 -11.91 5.12 14.76
N ARG A 35 -11.44 4.07 14.10
CA ARG A 35 -11.79 2.70 14.47
C ARG A 35 -10.85 2.17 15.53
N HIS A 36 -11.34 1.23 16.33
CA HIS A 36 -10.56 0.62 17.40
C HIS A 36 -10.11 -0.78 17.00
N THR A 37 -8.83 -1.07 17.26
CA THR A 37 -8.24 -2.41 17.14
C THR A 37 -7.68 -2.83 18.49
N ASP A 38 -7.82 -4.10 18.84
CA ASP A 38 -7.22 -4.67 20.04
C ASP A 38 -5.75 -5.06 19.82
N SER A 39 -5.31 -5.09 18.56
CA SER A 39 -3.94 -5.40 18.14
C SER A 39 -3.28 -4.16 17.53
N PRO A 40 -2.37 -3.47 18.25
CA PRO A 40 -1.74 -2.25 17.76
C PRO A 40 -1.04 -2.45 16.40
N GLY A 41 -1.45 -1.66 15.41
CA GLY A 41 -0.93 -1.73 14.03
C GLY A 41 -1.87 -2.43 13.06
N ASP A 42 -2.68 -3.37 13.53
CA ASP A 42 -3.60 -4.14 12.70
C ASP A 42 -4.89 -3.36 12.40
N PRO A 43 -5.58 -3.65 11.29
CA PRO A 43 -6.90 -3.11 11.04
C PRO A 43 -7.88 -3.62 12.10
N PRO A 44 -8.98 -2.89 12.33
CA PRO A 44 -10.00 -3.30 13.28
C PRO A 44 -10.81 -4.48 12.71
N GLU A 45 -11.42 -5.29 13.58
CA GLU A 45 -12.36 -6.32 13.14
C GLU A 45 -13.56 -5.72 12.40
N CYS A 46 -14.06 -6.45 11.41
CA CYS A 46 -15.25 -6.01 10.69
C CYS A 46 -16.50 -6.05 11.57
N PRO A 47 -17.35 -5.00 11.50
CA PRO A 47 -18.54 -4.92 12.33
C PRO A 47 -19.52 -6.04 11.98
N GLN A 48 -20.24 -6.52 13.00
CA GLN A 48 -21.34 -7.49 12.81
C GLN A 48 -22.52 -6.90 12.02
N LYS A 49 -22.64 -5.57 12.01
CA LYS A 49 -23.62 -4.83 11.21
C LYS A 49 -22.97 -4.37 9.91
N GLU A 50 -23.81 -4.21 8.89
CA GLU A 50 -23.38 -3.69 7.59
C GLU A 50 -22.64 -2.34 7.72
N VAL A 51 -21.56 -2.21 6.94
CA VAL A 51 -20.79 -0.98 6.84
C VAL A 51 -21.68 0.08 6.16
N PRO A 52 -21.88 1.27 6.76
CA PRO A 52 -22.63 2.33 6.10
C PRO A 52 -22.03 2.66 4.72
N GLU A 53 -22.86 2.79 3.69
CA GLU A 53 -22.42 3.05 2.31
C GLU A 53 -21.46 4.25 2.22
N GLY A 54 -21.73 5.30 3.00
CA GLY A 54 -20.89 6.50 3.07
C GLY A 54 -19.48 6.30 3.64
N ASP A 55 -19.24 5.23 4.40
CA ASP A 55 -17.92 4.88 4.91
C ASP A 55 -17.04 4.32 3.79
N CYS A 56 -17.63 3.54 2.87
CA CYS A 56 -16.95 2.81 1.79
C CYS A 56 -15.65 2.13 2.29
N TRP A 57 -15.77 1.36 3.37
CA TRP A 57 -14.61 0.73 4.01
C TRP A 57 -14.25 -0.56 3.30
N TRP A 58 -13.15 -0.56 2.55
CA TRP A 58 -12.81 -1.64 1.63
C TRP A 58 -12.65 -2.99 2.34
N THR A 59 -11.87 -3.06 3.42
CA THR A 59 -11.59 -4.32 4.15
C THR A 59 -12.85 -5.08 4.58
N CYS A 60 -13.93 -4.36 4.91
CA CYS A 60 -15.15 -4.97 5.46
C CYS A 60 -16.34 -5.00 4.50
N SER A 61 -16.30 -4.27 3.39
CA SER A 61 -17.42 -4.20 2.44
C SER A 61 -17.03 -4.44 0.99
N GLY A 62 -15.73 -4.51 0.67
CA GLY A 62 -15.23 -4.55 -0.70
C GLY A 62 -15.50 -3.26 -1.50
N CYS A 63 -15.86 -2.16 -0.82
CA CYS A 63 -16.23 -0.92 -1.49
C CYS A 63 -15.02 -0.18 -2.08
N TYR A 64 -15.16 0.19 -3.35
CA TYR A 64 -14.19 0.99 -4.10
C TYR A 64 -14.69 2.42 -4.31
N ALA A 65 -13.81 3.40 -4.16
CA ALA A 65 -14.08 4.74 -4.63
C ALA A 65 -13.85 4.84 -6.16
N PRO A 66 -14.55 5.74 -6.87
CA PRO A 66 -14.41 5.87 -8.34
C PRO A 66 -12.99 6.15 -8.84
N ASP A 67 -12.13 6.71 -8.00
CA ASP A 67 -10.74 7.05 -8.31
C ASP A 67 -9.70 6.09 -7.73
N ASP A 68 -10.14 5.00 -7.08
CA ASP A 68 -9.24 3.90 -6.72
C ASP A 68 -8.73 3.20 -7.99
N VAL A 69 -7.44 2.88 -8.01
CA VAL A 69 -6.84 2.04 -9.06
C VAL A 69 -6.92 0.58 -8.62
N VAL A 70 -7.84 -0.17 -9.22
CA VAL A 70 -8.17 -1.56 -8.82
C VAL A 70 -7.89 -2.59 -9.91
N ASP A 71 -7.71 -2.11 -11.15
CA ASP A 71 -7.42 -2.93 -12.33
C ASP A 71 -6.49 -2.14 -13.27
N CYS A 72 -5.73 -2.87 -14.10
CA CYS A 72 -5.01 -2.24 -15.20
C CYS A 72 -5.97 -1.82 -16.33
N PRO A 73 -5.70 -0.71 -17.03
CA PRO A 73 -6.60 -0.22 -18.07
C PRO A 73 -6.68 -1.15 -19.29
N GLY A 74 -5.57 -1.75 -19.72
CA GLY A 74 -5.53 -2.69 -20.84
C GLY A 74 -5.94 -4.08 -20.41
N LYS A 75 -6.79 -4.76 -21.20
CA LYS A 75 -7.33 -6.11 -20.91
C LYS A 75 -6.25 -7.15 -20.58
N ASN A 76 -5.11 -7.08 -21.24
CA ASN A 76 -4.03 -8.06 -21.10
C ASN A 76 -2.84 -7.52 -20.30
N ASP A 77 -3.01 -6.38 -19.63
CA ASP A 77 -1.97 -5.81 -18.79
C ASP A 77 -1.93 -6.57 -17.45
N TRP A 78 -0.72 -6.82 -16.97
CA TRP A 78 -0.48 -7.39 -15.65
C TRP A 78 0.30 -6.38 -14.80
N GLY A 79 -0.39 -5.78 -13.84
CA GLY A 79 0.21 -4.99 -12.78
C GLY A 79 0.77 -5.91 -11.71
N LEU A 80 2.00 -6.39 -11.91
CA LEU A 80 2.73 -7.14 -10.89
C LEU A 80 3.18 -6.20 -9.77
N THR A 81 2.86 -6.51 -8.51
CA THR A 81 3.17 -5.63 -7.39
C THR A 81 3.65 -6.38 -6.16
N PHE A 82 4.62 -5.78 -5.45
CA PHE A 82 5.17 -6.29 -4.20
C PHE A 82 4.97 -5.24 -3.10
N ASP A 83 4.42 -5.67 -1.97
CA ASP A 83 4.20 -4.87 -0.77
C ASP A 83 5.27 -5.18 0.30
N ASP A 84 5.32 -4.35 1.33
CA ASP A 84 6.15 -4.49 2.53
C ASP A 84 7.65 -4.34 2.38
N GLY A 85 8.20 -4.32 1.17
CA GLY A 85 9.62 -4.06 0.96
C GLY A 85 10.11 -2.66 1.38
N PRO A 86 11.40 -2.35 1.14
CA PRO A 86 12.41 -3.28 0.63
C PRO A 86 13.01 -4.14 1.76
N GLU A 87 13.38 -5.38 1.45
CA GLU A 87 14.07 -6.32 2.33
C GLU A 87 15.46 -6.68 1.76
N PRO A 88 16.56 -6.27 2.42
CA PRO A 88 17.92 -6.57 1.97
C PRO A 88 18.19 -8.06 1.71
N GLY A 89 18.73 -8.36 0.54
CA GLY A 89 19.02 -9.71 0.08
C GLY A 89 17.83 -10.45 -0.50
N VAL A 90 16.59 -9.95 -0.35
CA VAL A 90 15.39 -10.54 -0.95
C VAL A 90 14.90 -9.72 -2.14
N THR A 91 14.72 -8.41 -1.95
CA THR A 91 14.29 -7.50 -3.01
C THR A 91 15.25 -7.53 -4.22
N GLU A 92 16.56 -7.63 -4.00
CA GLU A 92 17.57 -7.76 -5.06
C GLU A 92 17.43 -9.06 -5.88
N ASN A 93 16.98 -10.15 -5.25
CA ASN A 93 16.71 -11.41 -5.95
C ASN A 93 15.50 -11.25 -6.87
N TYR A 94 14.46 -10.52 -6.43
CA TYR A 94 13.33 -10.20 -7.28
C TYR A 94 13.75 -9.32 -8.46
N PHE A 95 14.58 -8.30 -8.26
CA PHE A 95 15.10 -7.50 -9.37
C PHE A 95 15.83 -8.36 -10.41
N SER A 96 16.69 -9.27 -9.94
CA SER A 96 17.42 -10.20 -10.81
C SER A 96 16.48 -11.10 -11.63
N LEU A 97 15.46 -11.66 -10.97
CA LEU A 97 14.45 -12.50 -11.62
C LEU A 97 13.59 -11.72 -12.63
N LEU A 98 13.11 -10.53 -12.24
CA LEU A 98 12.30 -9.67 -13.09
C LEU A 98 13.06 -9.24 -14.34
N LYS A 99 14.34 -8.89 -14.19
CA LYS A 99 15.24 -8.60 -15.31
C LYS A 99 15.43 -9.80 -16.23
N GLU A 100 15.63 -11.00 -15.69
CA GLU A 100 15.71 -12.23 -16.48
C GLU A 100 14.43 -12.47 -17.29
N LYS A 101 13.27 -12.19 -16.72
CA LYS A 101 11.97 -12.33 -17.38
C LYS A 101 11.59 -11.15 -18.26
N ASN A 102 12.39 -10.08 -18.29
CA ASN A 102 12.08 -8.83 -18.97
C ASN A 102 10.70 -8.27 -18.55
N VAL A 103 10.44 -8.30 -17.24
CA VAL A 103 9.20 -7.81 -16.61
C VAL A 103 9.57 -6.68 -15.64
N THR A 104 8.73 -5.66 -15.57
CA THR A 104 8.81 -4.61 -14.54
C THR A 104 7.64 -4.74 -13.57
N ALA A 105 7.87 -4.40 -12.30
CA ALA A 105 6.85 -4.43 -11.25
C ALA A 105 6.67 -3.05 -10.60
N THR A 106 5.65 -2.93 -9.74
CA THR A 106 5.54 -1.84 -8.76
C THR A 106 5.90 -2.35 -7.36
N PHE A 107 6.79 -1.66 -6.67
CA PHE A 107 7.15 -1.93 -5.27
C PHE A 107 6.50 -0.87 -4.38
N PHE A 108 5.58 -1.30 -3.51
CA PHE A 108 4.98 -0.47 -2.48
C PHE A 108 5.82 -0.61 -1.21
N VAL A 109 6.67 0.39 -0.96
CA VAL A 109 7.66 0.32 0.11
C VAL A 109 7.18 0.98 1.39
N THR A 110 7.52 0.39 2.53
CA THR A 110 7.32 1.03 3.83
C THR A 110 8.47 2.00 4.12
N GLY A 111 8.14 3.15 4.69
CA GLY A 111 9.13 4.15 5.08
C GLY A 111 10.14 3.59 6.09
N MET A 112 9.68 2.83 7.08
CA MET A 112 10.55 2.26 8.10
C MET A 112 11.57 1.26 7.54
N LYS A 113 11.20 0.32 6.66
CA LYS A 113 12.16 -0.62 6.06
C LYS A 113 13.09 0.06 5.07
N SER A 114 12.60 1.09 4.38
CA SER A 114 13.45 1.95 3.53
C SER A 114 14.61 2.60 4.31
N THR A 115 14.48 2.81 5.63
CA THR A 115 15.60 3.30 6.47
C THR A 115 16.74 2.30 6.63
N LYS A 116 16.47 1.00 6.50
CA LYS A 116 17.47 -0.08 6.56
C LYS A 116 18.13 -0.31 5.20
N ALA A 117 17.42 -0.03 4.11
CA ALA A 117 17.87 -0.31 2.75
C ALA A 117 17.67 0.87 1.78
N PRO A 118 18.22 2.07 2.07
CA PRO A 118 18.00 3.25 1.22
C PRO A 118 18.49 3.09 -0.21
N TRP A 119 19.54 2.29 -0.45
CA TRP A 119 20.08 2.05 -1.80
C TRP A 119 19.08 1.33 -2.70
N LEU A 120 18.21 0.48 -2.12
CA LEU A 120 17.22 -0.27 -2.89
C LEU A 120 16.15 0.64 -3.49
N LEU A 121 15.88 1.81 -2.91
CA LEU A 121 14.95 2.76 -3.50
C LEU A 121 15.44 3.28 -4.86
N GLN A 122 16.71 3.67 -4.94
CA GLN A 122 17.30 4.12 -6.19
C GLN A 122 17.45 2.96 -7.17
N GLU A 123 17.85 1.79 -6.68
CA GLU A 123 17.99 0.59 -7.51
C GLU A 123 16.66 0.15 -8.13
N THR A 124 15.54 0.20 -7.39
CA THR A 124 14.19 -0.03 -7.95
C THR A 124 13.95 0.84 -9.19
N ILE A 125 14.28 2.13 -9.10
CA ILE A 125 14.07 3.09 -10.19
C ILE A 125 15.05 2.84 -11.34
N ASP A 126 16.32 2.59 -11.05
CA ASP A 126 17.37 2.35 -12.06
C ASP A 126 17.11 1.08 -12.87
N GLN A 127 16.43 0.09 -12.27
CA GLN A 127 15.98 -1.13 -12.97
C GLN A 127 14.65 -0.96 -13.72
N GLY A 128 14.09 0.24 -13.73
CA GLY A 128 12.86 0.57 -14.45
C GLY A 128 11.58 0.10 -13.76
N HIS A 129 11.65 -0.29 -12.49
CA HIS A 129 10.48 -0.59 -11.69
C HIS A 129 9.82 0.68 -11.18
N HIS A 130 8.54 0.59 -10.83
CA HIS A 130 7.80 1.70 -10.27
C HIS A 130 7.86 1.64 -8.74
N LEU A 131 8.12 2.79 -8.11
CA LEU A 131 8.19 2.92 -6.66
C LEU A 131 6.94 3.65 -6.14
N ALA A 132 6.30 3.09 -5.11
CA ALA A 132 5.08 3.62 -4.50
C ALA A 132 5.12 3.49 -2.97
N SER A 133 4.24 4.19 -2.26
CA SER A 133 4.22 4.17 -0.79
C SER A 133 3.34 3.03 -0.24
N HIS A 134 3.83 2.38 0.80
CA HIS A 134 3.05 1.52 1.69
C HIS A 134 3.04 2.06 3.12
N THR A 135 2.87 3.38 3.26
CA THR A 135 2.93 4.13 4.54
C THR A 135 4.29 4.06 5.23
N TRP A 136 4.42 4.63 6.43
CA TRP A 136 5.68 4.63 7.15
C TRP A 136 5.85 3.36 7.98
N SER A 137 4.91 3.13 8.92
CA SER A 137 5.00 2.04 9.90
C SER A 137 4.02 0.89 9.65
N HIS A 138 3.38 0.84 8.49
CA HIS A 138 2.47 -0.26 8.12
C HIS A 138 1.28 -0.41 9.10
N SER A 139 0.67 0.71 9.50
CA SER A 139 -0.50 0.68 10.38
C SER A 139 -1.81 0.70 9.59
N GLY A 140 -2.82 -0.04 10.05
CA GLY A 140 -4.18 0.03 9.52
C GLY A 140 -4.74 1.46 9.61
N LEU A 141 -4.95 2.10 8.45
CA LEU A 141 -5.15 3.55 8.38
C LEU A 141 -6.48 4.01 8.98
N THR A 142 -7.50 3.15 9.05
CA THR A 142 -8.80 3.51 9.65
C THR A 142 -8.72 3.61 11.17
N THR A 143 -7.69 3.04 11.79
CA THR A 143 -7.40 3.15 13.24
C THR A 143 -6.65 4.43 13.63
N LEU A 144 -6.15 5.17 12.64
CA LEU A 144 -5.33 6.34 12.85
C LEU A 144 -6.15 7.63 12.90
N THR A 145 -5.68 8.60 13.68
CA THR A 145 -6.11 10.00 13.59
C THR A 145 -5.79 10.58 12.21
N ASN A 146 -6.45 11.68 11.85
CA ASN A 146 -6.19 12.34 10.57
C ASN A 146 -4.74 12.81 10.44
N GLU A 147 -4.16 13.34 11.52
CA GLU A 147 -2.78 13.81 11.58
C GLU A 147 -1.79 12.65 11.45
N GLU A 148 -2.09 11.49 12.03
CA GLU A 148 -1.28 10.28 11.87
C GLU A 148 -1.30 9.79 10.41
N ILE A 149 -2.47 9.76 9.74
CA ILE A 149 -2.56 9.40 8.31
C ILE A 149 -1.70 10.33 7.45
N VAL A 150 -1.75 11.64 7.71
CA VAL A 150 -0.90 12.61 7.00
C VAL A 150 0.57 12.31 7.26
N ALA A 151 0.95 12.00 8.50
CA ALA A 151 2.34 11.71 8.87
C ALA A 151 2.85 10.43 8.20
N GLU A 152 2.07 9.34 8.22
CA GLU A 152 2.36 8.06 7.54
C GLU A 152 2.71 8.26 6.07
N LEU A 153 1.86 8.96 5.32
CA LEU A 153 2.03 9.13 3.88
C LEU A 153 3.19 10.08 3.55
N LYS A 154 3.29 11.20 4.26
CA LYS A 154 4.25 12.26 3.91
C LYS A 154 5.66 11.98 4.39
N TRP A 155 5.86 11.27 5.49
CA TRP A 155 7.20 10.84 5.88
C TRP A 155 7.77 9.84 4.88
N THR A 156 6.96 8.90 4.39
CA THR A 156 7.40 7.95 3.36
C THR A 156 7.71 8.65 2.04
N GLU A 157 6.83 9.54 1.57
CA GLU A 157 7.11 10.34 0.36
C GLU A 157 8.40 11.17 0.51
N LYS A 158 8.57 11.85 1.64
CA LYS A 158 9.75 12.68 1.90
C LYS A 158 11.02 11.83 1.90
N TYR A 159 10.99 10.67 2.55
CA TYR A 159 12.16 9.78 2.61
C TYR A 159 12.55 9.29 1.21
N ILE A 160 11.58 8.83 0.42
CA ILE A 160 11.83 8.40 -0.96
C ILE A 160 12.38 9.55 -1.79
N PHE A 161 11.77 10.74 -1.72
CA PHE A 161 12.22 11.90 -2.49
C PHE A 161 13.63 12.34 -2.12
N ASP A 162 13.97 12.40 -0.83
CA ASP A 162 15.29 12.85 -0.37
C ASP A 162 16.41 11.88 -0.80
N HIS A 163 16.12 10.59 -1.02
CA HIS A 163 17.11 9.58 -1.44
C HIS A 163 17.17 9.34 -2.95
N THR A 164 16.10 9.65 -3.68
CA THR A 164 15.99 9.29 -5.11
C THR A 164 15.72 10.49 -6.04
N GLY A 165 15.30 11.63 -5.48
CA GLY A 165 14.74 12.74 -6.23
C GLY A 165 13.37 12.45 -6.86
N TYR A 166 12.81 11.26 -6.67
CA TYR A 166 11.55 10.85 -7.29
C TYR A 166 10.34 11.21 -6.42
N LYS A 167 9.35 11.86 -7.03
CA LYS A 167 8.08 12.17 -6.39
C LYS A 167 7.04 11.11 -6.71
N ILE A 168 6.79 10.24 -5.74
CA ILE A 168 5.77 9.19 -5.85
C ILE A 168 4.35 9.78 -5.89
N LYS A 169 3.42 9.04 -6.50
CA LYS A 169 2.02 9.46 -6.65
C LYS A 169 1.02 8.38 -6.24
N TYR A 170 1.49 7.17 -6.00
CA TYR A 170 0.64 6.03 -5.69
C TYR A 170 0.96 5.53 -4.29
N PHE A 171 -0.07 5.08 -3.60
CA PHE A 171 0.09 4.33 -2.36
C PHE A 171 -0.91 3.19 -2.31
N ARG A 172 -0.55 2.15 -1.58
CA ARG A 172 -1.47 1.10 -1.19
C ARG A 172 -1.61 1.13 0.33
N PRO A 173 -2.83 1.11 0.88
CA PRO A 173 -3.05 1.05 2.32
C PRO A 173 -2.62 -0.33 2.86
N PRO A 174 -1.84 -0.40 3.96
CA PRO A 174 -1.60 -1.63 4.71
C PRO A 174 -2.90 -2.41 4.92
N TYR A 175 -2.87 -3.74 4.72
CA TYR A 175 -4.03 -4.63 4.87
C TYR A 175 -5.22 -4.32 3.95
N GLY A 176 -5.07 -3.42 2.97
CA GLY A 176 -6.19 -2.84 2.24
C GLY A 176 -7.06 -1.89 3.08
N ASP A 177 -6.66 -1.56 4.32
CA ASP A 177 -7.49 -0.84 5.29
C ASP A 177 -7.68 0.62 4.93
N ILE A 178 -8.81 0.91 4.27
CA ILE A 178 -9.12 2.23 3.77
C ILE A 178 -10.62 2.51 3.76
N ASP A 179 -11.00 3.72 4.19
CA ASP A 179 -12.34 4.28 4.12
C ASP A 179 -12.33 5.63 3.36
N ASN A 180 -13.50 6.25 3.20
CA ASN A 180 -13.61 7.54 2.51
C ASN A 180 -12.88 8.69 3.22
N ARG A 181 -12.62 8.60 4.54
CA ARG A 181 -11.83 9.57 5.30
C ARG A 181 -10.36 9.47 4.90
N VAL A 182 -9.80 8.27 4.90
CA VAL A 182 -8.41 8.02 4.47
C VAL A 182 -8.21 8.41 3.00
N ARG A 183 -9.12 8.02 2.09
CA ARG A 183 -9.07 8.40 0.67
C ARG A 183 -9.08 9.91 0.47
N ALA A 184 -9.96 10.62 1.20
CA ALA A 184 -10.05 12.08 1.10
C ALA A 184 -8.74 12.78 1.51
N ILE A 185 -8.07 12.29 2.57
CA ILE A 185 -6.77 12.80 2.99
C ILE A 185 -5.70 12.50 1.94
N ALA A 186 -5.58 11.24 1.50
CA ALA A 186 -4.58 10.82 0.53
C ALA A 186 -4.68 11.60 -0.79
N ARG A 187 -5.92 11.82 -1.28
CA ARG A 187 -6.18 12.60 -2.50
C ARG A 187 -5.71 14.04 -2.38
N GLN A 188 -5.95 14.70 -1.25
CA GLN A 188 -5.50 16.08 -1.01
C GLN A 188 -3.97 16.18 -0.91
N LEU A 189 -3.31 15.11 -0.47
CA LEU A 189 -1.84 15.02 -0.47
C LEU A 189 -1.27 14.68 -1.86
N GLY A 190 -2.12 14.43 -2.86
CA GLY A 190 -1.72 14.15 -4.24
C GLY A 190 -1.50 12.67 -4.56
N PHE A 191 -1.91 11.77 -3.67
CA PHE A 191 -1.82 10.34 -3.89
C PHE A 191 -3.05 9.76 -4.58
N LYS A 192 -2.83 8.70 -5.35
CA LYS A 192 -3.84 7.76 -5.83
C LYS A 192 -3.76 6.47 -5.05
N THR A 193 -4.90 6.02 -4.53
CA THR A 193 -5.02 4.72 -3.87
C THR A 193 -4.95 3.62 -4.91
N VAL A 194 -4.13 2.60 -4.65
CA VAL A 194 -4.08 1.36 -5.41
C VAL A 194 -4.54 0.21 -4.51
N ILE A 195 -5.51 -0.56 -4.98
CA ILE A 195 -5.92 -1.85 -4.39
C ILE A 195 -5.69 -2.93 -5.45
N TRP A 196 -5.49 -4.18 -5.05
CA TRP A 196 -5.37 -5.29 -5.99
C TRP A 196 -6.74 -5.74 -6.48
N SER A 197 -6.78 -6.45 -7.60
CA SER A 197 -8.03 -7.03 -8.09
C SER A 197 -8.48 -8.14 -7.14
N ASN A 198 -9.74 -8.18 -6.69
CA ASN A 198 -10.23 -9.08 -5.61
C ASN A 198 -9.76 -10.56 -5.69
N GLU A 199 -9.66 -11.15 -6.89
CA GLU A 199 -9.23 -12.55 -7.06
C GLU A 199 -7.70 -12.74 -7.16
N TRP A 200 -6.92 -11.69 -6.98
CA TRP A 200 -5.50 -11.63 -7.32
C TRP A 200 -4.59 -11.31 -6.12
N ASP A 201 -4.97 -11.84 -4.97
CA ASP A 201 -4.11 -11.99 -3.79
C ASP A 201 -3.47 -13.38 -3.80
N THR A 202 -2.14 -13.46 -3.82
CA THR A 202 -1.41 -14.74 -3.80
C THR A 202 -1.47 -15.44 -2.45
N GLN A 203 -1.82 -14.72 -1.39
CA GLN A 203 -1.72 -15.17 0.01
C GLN A 203 -0.32 -15.66 0.37
N ASP A 204 0.72 -15.08 -0.24
CA ASP A 204 2.10 -15.48 0.00
C ASP A 204 2.61 -15.17 1.41
N TRP A 205 2.07 -14.13 2.06
CA TRP A 205 2.36 -13.79 3.45
C TRP A 205 2.13 -14.96 4.43
N GLN A 206 1.16 -15.84 4.14
CA GLN A 206 0.85 -17.04 4.93
C GLN A 206 1.97 -18.09 4.93
N LEU A 207 2.96 -17.99 4.02
CA LEU A 207 4.15 -18.86 4.08
C LEU A 207 4.92 -18.64 5.37
N SER A 208 5.05 -17.39 5.82
CA SER A 208 5.77 -17.06 7.05
C SER A 208 5.10 -17.64 8.29
N GLU A 209 3.77 -17.82 8.23
CA GLU A 209 2.95 -18.43 9.27
C GLU A 209 2.88 -19.96 9.17
N ASN A 210 3.48 -20.56 8.14
CA ASN A 210 3.39 -21.99 7.82
C ASN A 210 1.95 -22.51 7.63
N THR A 211 1.03 -21.64 7.20
CA THR A 211 -0.39 -21.99 6.97
C THR A 211 -0.66 -22.41 5.52
N ILE A 212 0.26 -22.10 4.60
CA ILE A 212 0.21 -22.48 3.18
C ILE A 212 1.58 -22.95 2.66
N THR A 213 1.62 -23.64 1.53
CA THR A 213 2.85 -24.04 0.81
C THR A 213 3.03 -23.23 -0.48
N SER A 214 4.26 -23.13 -0.99
CA SER A 214 4.54 -22.46 -2.27
C SER A 214 3.76 -23.07 -3.44
N LYS A 215 3.48 -24.38 -3.39
CA LYS A 215 2.64 -25.06 -4.39
C LYS A 215 1.19 -24.57 -4.36
N GLN A 216 0.64 -24.32 -3.18
CA GLN A 216 -0.71 -23.79 -3.04
C GLN A 216 -0.80 -22.34 -3.53
N ILE A 217 0.21 -21.51 -3.27
CA ILE A 217 0.29 -20.14 -3.81
C ILE A 217 0.27 -20.12 -5.34
N VAL A 218 1.09 -20.98 -5.97
CA VAL A 218 1.05 -21.15 -7.43
C VAL A 218 -0.33 -21.63 -7.89
N GLY A 219 -1.00 -22.48 -7.10
CA GLY A 219 -2.38 -22.90 -7.33
C GLY A 219 -3.41 -21.76 -7.26
N ILE A 220 -3.26 -20.84 -6.31
CA ILE A 220 -4.09 -19.63 -6.17
C ILE A 220 -3.91 -18.75 -7.41
N PHE A 221 -2.65 -18.44 -7.78
CA PHE A 221 -2.35 -17.65 -8.97
C PHE A 221 -2.93 -18.29 -10.25
N ASN A 222 -2.72 -19.61 -10.44
CA ASN A 222 -3.27 -20.35 -11.58
C ASN A 222 -4.80 -20.38 -11.60
N SER A 223 -5.45 -20.28 -10.45
CA SER A 223 -6.91 -20.18 -10.38
C SER A 223 -7.37 -18.79 -10.82
N GLY A 224 -6.65 -17.74 -10.44
CA GLY A 224 -6.85 -16.38 -10.94
C GLY A 224 -6.75 -16.31 -12.47
N LEU A 225 -5.76 -16.97 -13.08
CA LEU A 225 -5.59 -17.01 -14.56
C LEU A 225 -6.86 -17.47 -15.30
N LYS A 226 -7.71 -18.31 -14.69
CA LYS A 226 -8.95 -18.79 -15.30
C LYS A 226 -10.00 -17.70 -15.47
N SER A 227 -9.91 -16.59 -14.72
CA SER A 227 -10.83 -15.45 -14.85
C SER A 227 -10.44 -14.50 -15.99
N LEU A 228 -9.17 -14.50 -16.44
CA LEU A 228 -8.66 -13.55 -17.43
C LEU A 228 -9.45 -13.49 -18.75
N PRO A 229 -9.92 -14.60 -19.35
CA PRO A 229 -10.65 -14.54 -20.63
C PRO A 229 -11.89 -13.63 -20.58
N ASP A 230 -12.60 -13.64 -19.46
CA ASP A 230 -13.88 -12.93 -19.27
C ASP A 230 -13.70 -11.48 -18.81
N ARG A 231 -12.49 -11.10 -18.38
CA ARG A 231 -12.19 -9.75 -17.92
C ARG A 231 -12.11 -8.77 -19.09
N LYS A 232 -12.58 -7.54 -18.84
CA LYS A 232 -12.49 -6.41 -19.78
C LYS A 232 -11.24 -5.55 -19.55
N LYS A 233 -10.66 -5.67 -18.36
CA LYS A 233 -9.48 -4.95 -17.87
C LYS A 233 -8.43 -5.95 -17.39
N GLY A 234 -7.20 -5.50 -17.35
CA GLY A 234 -6.09 -6.27 -16.80
C GLY A 234 -6.22 -6.42 -15.28
N VAL A 235 -5.18 -6.96 -14.66
CA VAL A 235 -5.20 -7.33 -13.25
C VAL A 235 -4.04 -6.70 -12.51
N ILE A 236 -4.30 -6.29 -11.27
CA ILE A 236 -3.25 -5.89 -10.33
C ILE A 236 -3.14 -7.00 -9.30
N THR A 237 -1.95 -7.58 -9.16
CA THR A 237 -1.73 -8.74 -8.29
C THR A 237 -0.97 -8.34 -7.04
N LEU A 238 -1.40 -8.82 -5.88
CA LEU A 238 -0.74 -8.58 -4.59
C LEU A 238 0.23 -9.72 -4.26
N GLN A 239 1.49 -9.36 -4.01
CA GLN A 239 2.57 -10.20 -3.49
C GLN A 239 3.33 -9.42 -2.41
N HIS A 240 4.21 -10.09 -1.68
CA HIS A 240 5.15 -9.47 -0.73
C HIS A 240 6.59 -9.91 -1.03
N ASP A 241 7.53 -8.98 -1.03
CA ASP A 241 8.96 -9.26 -1.16
C ASP A 241 9.68 -9.34 0.20
#